data_AF-A0A2U1FPW8-F1
#
_entry.id   AF-A0A2U1FPW8-F1
#
_cell.length_a   1.000
_cell.length_b   1.000
_cell.length_c   1.000
_cell.angle_alpha   90.00
_cell.angle_beta   90.00
_cell.angle_gamma   90.00
#
_symmetry.space_group_name_H-M   'P 1'
#
loop_
_entity.id
_entity.type
_entity.pdbx_description
1 polymer ?
#
loop_
_entity_poly.entity_id
_entity_poly.type
_entity_poly.pdbx_seq_one_letter_code
_entity_poly.pdbx_strand_id
1 'polypeptide(L)'
;MTSPLERLGTATASGARCVFLSPHLDDAVLSCGALMRALAPRSEIHVVTVFTATTDGPHTRAARSFLRQCGHGDATDGSTLFAARREEDRVVLDGLGVSHEHLGLPDALFRRRAVPRALAGPAARVARVLPELVHRYPTFRYDIALGRVSRGDRALGAALAARLEARLAGADLVFAPLGVGRHVDHLLTRTLGAGHPGRVVYYSDFPYDQSHARDEDFLRRHGLRAWRHDEGPEGRAAKADLIRGYATQADALFPSGVIPAAPETYFAA
;
A
#
# COMPACT_ATOMS: atom_id res chain seq x y z
N MET A 1 12.43 19.65 -18.89
CA MET A 1 12.10 19.30 -17.49
C MET A 1 12.94 18.08 -17.15
N THR A 2 13.58 18.05 -15.98
CA THR A 2 14.36 16.89 -15.52
C THR A 2 13.46 15.67 -15.34
N SER A 3 13.95 14.49 -15.73
CA SER A 3 13.20 13.23 -15.61
C SER A 3 13.04 12.83 -14.13
N PRO A 4 12.05 12.00 -13.77
CA PRO A 4 11.94 11.49 -12.41
C PRO A 4 13.17 10.69 -11.97
N LEU A 5 13.86 10.00 -12.89
CA LEU A 5 15.13 9.30 -12.58
C LEU A 5 16.27 10.27 -12.24
N GLU A 6 16.40 11.37 -12.98
CA GLU A 6 17.39 12.42 -12.66
C GLU A 6 17.08 13.08 -11.33
N ARG A 7 15.79 13.33 -11.04
CA ARG A 7 15.35 13.85 -9.75
C ARG A 7 15.57 12.86 -8.62
N LEU A 8 15.42 11.56 -8.86
CA LEU A 8 15.70 10.53 -7.88
C LEU A 8 17.19 10.52 -7.52
N GLY A 9 18.07 10.58 -8.52
CA GLY A 9 19.52 10.76 -8.31
C GLY A 9 19.83 12.05 -7.54
N THR A 10 19.17 13.16 -7.90
CA THR A 10 19.35 14.45 -7.23
C THR A 10 18.83 14.42 -5.79
N ALA A 11 17.68 13.80 -5.53
CA ALA A 11 17.10 13.65 -4.19
C ALA A 11 18.05 12.90 -3.26
N THR A 12 18.73 11.86 -3.77
CA THR A 12 19.77 11.15 -3.00
C THR A 12 21.01 12.03 -2.70
N ALA A 13 21.25 13.08 -3.49
CA ALA A 13 22.42 13.95 -3.38
C ALA A 13 22.19 15.26 -2.60
N SER A 14 21.07 15.96 -2.81
CA SER A 14 20.87 17.35 -2.37
C SER A 14 19.52 17.64 -1.69
N GLY A 15 18.74 16.61 -1.34
CA GLY A 15 17.44 16.76 -0.67
C GLY A 15 16.28 17.04 -1.63
N ALA A 16 15.09 16.55 -1.28
CA ALA A 16 13.85 16.75 -2.04
C ALA A 16 12.62 16.63 -1.14
N ARG A 17 11.46 17.08 -1.63
CA ARG A 17 10.16 16.78 -1.01
C ARG A 17 9.55 15.53 -1.65
N CYS A 18 9.50 14.44 -0.90
CA CYS A 18 9.07 13.13 -1.36
C CYS A 18 7.75 12.73 -0.70
N VAL A 19 6.75 12.37 -1.51
CA VAL A 19 5.52 11.75 -1.00
C VAL A 19 5.52 10.27 -1.37
N PHE A 20 5.35 9.40 -0.38
CA PHE A 20 5.20 7.96 -0.58
C PHE A 20 3.74 7.57 -0.36
N LEU A 21 3.13 7.00 -1.40
CA LEU A 21 1.77 6.50 -1.36
C LEU A 21 1.79 5.02 -0.99
N SER A 22 1.37 4.71 0.24
CA SER A 22 1.25 3.33 0.73
C SER A 22 -0.20 2.84 0.59
N PRO A 23 -0.47 1.71 -0.10
CA PRO A 23 -1.80 1.10 -0.07
C PRO A 23 -2.21 0.72 1.35
N HIS A 24 -1.39 -0.07 2.03
CA HIS A 24 -1.64 -0.58 3.37
C HIS A 24 -0.57 -0.14 4.37
N LEU A 25 -0.83 -0.45 5.64
CA LEU A 25 0.01 -0.10 6.80
C LEU A 25 1.22 -1.04 6.89
N ASP A 26 2.18 -0.87 5.97
CA ASP A 26 3.44 -1.63 5.83
C ASP A 26 4.09 -1.43 4.46
N ASP A 27 3.30 -1.41 3.37
CA ASP A 27 3.79 -1.54 1.98
C ASP A 27 4.91 -0.58 1.59
N ALA A 28 4.80 0.69 1.95
CA ALA A 28 5.82 1.69 1.61
C ALA A 28 7.15 1.40 2.31
N VAL A 29 7.14 0.89 3.55
CA VAL A 29 8.37 0.51 4.27
C VAL A 29 8.89 -0.84 3.78
N LEU A 30 8.00 -1.82 3.57
CA LEU A 30 8.34 -3.10 2.92
C LEU A 30 9.04 -2.90 1.58
N SER A 31 8.61 -1.92 0.80
CA SER A 31 9.12 -1.70 -0.56
C SER A 31 10.25 -0.67 -0.63
N CYS A 32 10.21 0.36 0.22
CA CYS A 32 11.09 1.54 0.13
C CYS A 32 11.83 1.89 1.43
N GLY A 33 11.78 1.06 2.48
CA GLY A 33 12.34 1.39 3.79
C GLY A 33 13.84 1.70 3.78
N ALA A 34 14.63 1.08 2.90
CA ALA A 34 16.05 1.39 2.77
C ALA A 34 16.24 2.80 2.16
N LEU A 35 15.55 3.09 1.05
CA LEU A 35 15.57 4.41 0.44
C LEU A 35 15.07 5.51 1.38
N MET A 36 13.97 5.27 2.10
CA MET A 36 13.45 6.23 3.09
C MET A 36 14.52 6.56 4.14
N ARG A 37 15.19 5.54 4.68
CA ARG A 37 16.29 5.71 5.65
C ARG A 37 17.45 6.52 5.07
N ALA A 38 17.80 6.26 3.81
CA ALA A 38 18.86 7.00 3.11
C ALA A 38 18.50 8.48 2.85
N LEU A 39 17.23 8.75 2.54
CA LEU A 39 16.74 10.08 2.18
C LEU A 39 16.39 10.95 3.40
N ALA A 40 15.89 10.37 4.48
CA ALA A 40 15.33 11.07 5.64
C ALA A 40 16.27 12.15 6.24
N PRO A 41 17.60 11.97 6.33
CA PRO A 41 18.49 13.00 6.87
C PRO A 41 18.58 14.29 6.05
N ARG A 42 18.10 14.30 4.80
CA ARG A 42 18.28 15.43 3.86
C ARG A 42 17.02 15.82 3.09
N SER A 43 15.94 15.04 3.20
CA SER A 43 14.72 15.19 2.41
C SER A 43 13.50 15.30 3.31
N GLU A 44 12.51 16.10 2.90
CA GLU A 44 11.20 16.08 3.53
C GLU A 44 10.44 14.86 3.00
N ILE A 45 10.17 13.89 3.87
CA ILE A 45 9.42 12.69 3.51
C ILE A 45 8.05 12.72 4.17
N HIS A 46 7.02 12.44 3.37
CA HIS A 46 5.66 12.27 3.84
C HIS A 46 5.05 10.96 3.30
N VAL A 47 4.62 10.07 4.19
CA VAL A 47 3.94 8.82 3.83
C VAL A 47 2.43 8.98 3.96
N VAL A 48 1.70 8.79 2.87
CA VAL A 48 0.24 8.77 2.87
C VAL A 48 -0.23 7.33 2.72
N THR A 49 -0.80 6.77 3.80
CA THR A 49 -1.33 5.42 3.79
C THR A 49 -2.84 5.44 3.55
N VAL A 50 -3.28 4.78 2.48
CA VAL A 50 -4.65 4.92 1.96
C VAL A 50 -5.65 4.07 2.76
N PHE A 51 -5.42 2.76 2.84
CA PHE A 51 -6.39 1.80 3.35
C PHE A 51 -6.06 1.37 4.78
N THR A 52 -6.38 2.24 5.74
CA THR A 52 -5.98 2.11 7.15
C THR A 52 -7.13 1.76 8.11
N ALA A 53 -8.27 1.32 7.57
CA ALA A 53 -9.45 0.99 8.35
C ALA A 53 -10.12 -0.32 7.93
N THR A 54 -11.05 -0.76 8.78
CA THR A 54 -12.03 -1.82 8.51
C THR A 54 -13.44 -1.24 8.43
N THR A 55 -14.45 -2.08 8.18
CA THR A 55 -15.87 -1.76 8.41
C THR A 55 -16.46 -2.79 9.37
N ASP A 56 -17.52 -2.46 10.08
CA ASP A 56 -18.20 -3.40 10.99
C ASP A 56 -18.56 -4.75 10.34
N GLY A 57 -18.77 -5.77 11.16
CA GLY A 57 -19.26 -7.08 10.74
C GLY A 57 -20.70 -7.08 10.19
N PRO A 58 -21.14 -8.18 9.54
CA PRO A 58 -20.44 -9.45 9.41
C PRO A 58 -19.40 -9.46 8.28
N HIS A 59 -18.25 -10.09 8.50
CA HIS A 59 -17.14 -10.17 7.55
C HIS A 59 -17.23 -11.41 6.65
N THR A 60 -16.67 -11.35 5.43
CA THR A 60 -16.53 -12.51 4.53
C THR A 60 -15.59 -13.59 5.10
N ARG A 61 -15.61 -14.81 4.55
CA ARG A 61 -14.63 -15.86 4.91
C ARG A 61 -13.18 -15.41 4.75
N ALA A 62 -12.87 -14.66 3.68
CA ALA A 62 -11.53 -14.16 3.42
C ALA A 62 -11.10 -13.14 4.48
N ALA A 63 -11.94 -12.16 4.77
CA ALA A 63 -11.67 -11.17 5.82
C ALA A 63 -11.49 -11.84 7.19
N ARG A 64 -12.32 -12.83 7.55
CA ARG A 64 -12.12 -13.59 8.79
C ARG A 64 -10.82 -14.40 8.80
N SER A 65 -10.37 -14.91 7.66
CA SER A 65 -9.09 -15.61 7.57
C SER A 65 -7.92 -14.66 7.78
N PHE A 66 -7.98 -13.47 7.16
CA PHE A 66 -7.00 -12.41 7.35
C PHE A 66 -6.93 -11.98 8.82
N LEU A 67 -8.08 -11.73 9.47
CA LEU A 67 -8.13 -11.38 10.89
C LEU A 67 -7.47 -12.45 11.78
N ARG A 68 -7.67 -13.75 11.49
CA ARG A 68 -7.02 -14.84 12.24
C ARG A 68 -5.51 -14.97 11.98
N GLN A 69 -5.04 -14.58 10.80
CA GLN A 69 -3.63 -14.66 10.44
C GLN A 69 -2.82 -13.52 11.03
N CYS A 70 -3.39 -12.32 11.07
CA CYS A 70 -2.72 -11.11 11.53
C CYS A 70 -3.08 -10.71 12.97
N GLY A 71 -4.16 -11.26 13.55
CA GLY A 71 -4.54 -11.00 14.93
C GLY A 71 -3.79 -11.92 15.89
N HIS A 72 -2.78 -11.39 16.60
CA HIS A 72 -2.20 -12.07 17.75
C HIS A 72 -3.15 -11.92 18.96
N GLY A 73 -3.54 -13.04 19.59
CA GLY A 73 -4.41 -13.05 20.78
C GLY A 73 -5.90 -12.85 20.50
N ASP A 74 -6.58 -12.07 21.36
CA ASP A 74 -8.04 -11.83 21.31
C ASP A 74 -8.49 -10.83 20.23
N ALA A 75 -7.58 -10.37 19.36
CA ALA A 75 -7.86 -9.48 18.22
C ALA A 75 -8.64 -10.19 17.09
N THR A 76 -9.82 -10.69 17.43
CA THR A 76 -10.80 -11.28 16.50
C THR A 76 -11.67 -10.22 15.82
N ASP A 77 -11.58 -8.97 16.29
CA ASP A 77 -12.27 -7.82 15.73
C ASP A 77 -11.34 -6.95 14.85
N GLY A 78 -11.87 -6.52 13.71
CA GLY A 78 -11.11 -5.74 12.74
C GLY A 78 -10.70 -4.36 13.25
N SER A 79 -11.48 -3.74 14.16
CA SER A 79 -11.15 -2.41 14.69
C SER A 79 -9.86 -2.46 15.50
N THR A 80 -9.75 -3.46 16.38
CA THR A 80 -8.55 -3.70 17.20
C THR A 80 -7.33 -3.98 16.34
N LEU A 81 -7.44 -4.84 15.32
CA LEU A 81 -6.33 -5.14 14.43
C LEU A 81 -5.85 -3.87 13.70
N PHE A 82 -6.76 -3.10 13.10
CA PHE A 82 -6.36 -1.89 12.38
C PHE A 82 -5.87 -0.78 13.31
N ALA A 83 -6.30 -0.74 14.58
CA ALA A 83 -5.70 0.15 15.57
C ALA A 83 -4.25 -0.24 15.86
N ALA A 84 -3.97 -1.53 16.08
CA ALA A 84 -2.60 -2.03 16.25
C ALA A 84 -1.74 -1.73 15.02
N ARG A 85 -2.22 -2.04 13.81
CA ARG A 85 -1.49 -1.75 12.56
C ARG A 85 -1.16 -0.27 12.37
N ARG A 86 -2.06 0.64 12.74
CA ARG A 86 -1.80 2.08 12.67
C ARG A 86 -0.72 2.49 13.66
N GLU A 87 -0.74 1.92 14.86
CA GLU A 87 0.28 2.20 15.87
C GLU A 87 1.65 1.65 15.46
N GLU A 88 1.71 0.45 14.88
CA GLU A 88 2.94 -0.12 14.31
C GLU A 88 3.52 0.81 13.23
N ASP A 89 2.70 1.22 12.26
CA ASP A 89 3.12 2.13 11.19
C ASP A 89 3.63 3.48 11.73
N ARG A 90 2.91 4.05 12.71
CA ARG A 90 3.30 5.28 13.38
C ARG A 90 4.68 5.13 14.04
N VAL A 91 4.89 4.07 14.82
CA VAL A 91 6.16 3.83 15.52
C VAL A 91 7.32 3.66 14.54
N VAL A 92 7.13 2.90 13.46
CA VAL A 92 8.18 2.68 12.45
C VAL A 92 8.53 3.97 11.71
N LEU A 93 7.52 4.73 11.26
CA LEU A 93 7.73 5.96 10.50
C LEU A 93 8.30 7.09 11.38
N ASP A 94 7.83 7.23 12.61
CA ASP A 94 8.39 8.17 13.59
C ASP A 94 9.86 7.84 13.89
N GLY A 95 10.20 6.54 14.00
CA GLY A 95 11.57 6.09 14.18
C GLY A 95 12.51 6.43 13.01
N LEU A 96 11.97 6.58 11.81
CA LEU A 96 12.70 7.07 10.63
C LEU A 96 12.75 8.61 10.54
N GLY A 97 12.04 9.34 11.41
CA GLY A 97 11.88 10.79 11.30
C GLY A 97 11.01 11.22 10.12
N VAL A 98 10.08 10.35 9.69
CA VAL A 98 9.23 10.55 8.51
C VAL A 98 7.82 10.94 8.93
N SER A 99 7.30 12.03 8.35
CA SER A 99 5.91 12.43 8.59
C SER A 99 4.92 11.50 7.89
N HIS A 100 3.71 11.35 8.44
CA HIS A 100 2.73 10.41 7.87
C HIS A 100 1.27 10.86 8.04
N GLU A 101 0.39 10.36 7.18
CA GLU A 101 -1.07 10.55 7.24
C GLU A 101 -1.79 9.21 6.95
N HIS A 102 -2.72 8.82 7.81
CA HIS A 102 -3.60 7.67 7.61
C HIS A 102 -4.97 8.13 7.11
N LEU A 103 -5.34 7.80 5.86
CA LEU A 103 -6.55 8.36 5.25
C LEU A 103 -7.87 7.77 5.78
N GLY A 104 -7.81 6.61 6.45
CA GLY A 104 -8.96 5.99 7.12
C GLY A 104 -9.88 5.23 6.18
N LEU A 105 -9.45 4.89 4.97
CA LEU A 105 -10.30 4.14 4.04
C LEU A 105 -10.31 2.65 4.38
N PRO A 106 -11.45 1.95 4.18
CA PRO A 106 -11.49 0.53 4.41
C PRO A 106 -10.71 -0.26 3.36
N ASP A 107 -9.89 -1.19 3.83
CA ASP A 107 -9.22 -2.20 3.00
C ASP A 107 -10.22 -3.01 2.17
N ALA A 108 -9.79 -3.45 0.97
CA ALA A 108 -10.61 -4.19 0.02
C ALA A 108 -11.38 -5.38 0.63
N LEU A 109 -10.78 -6.11 1.57
CA LEU A 109 -11.40 -7.24 2.27
C LEU A 109 -12.64 -6.84 3.07
N PHE A 110 -12.71 -5.58 3.51
CA PHE A 110 -13.78 -5.04 4.35
C PHE A 110 -14.71 -4.10 3.57
N ARG A 111 -14.41 -3.73 2.32
CA ARG A 111 -15.27 -2.84 1.54
C ARG A 111 -16.62 -3.47 1.21
N ARG A 112 -17.70 -2.73 1.51
CA ARG A 112 -19.09 -3.10 1.19
C ARG A 112 -19.58 -2.47 -0.11
N ARG A 113 -20.57 -3.10 -0.73
CA ARG A 113 -21.33 -2.52 -1.85
C ARG A 113 -22.21 -1.38 -1.33
N ALA A 114 -22.41 -0.35 -2.14
CA ALA A 114 -23.43 0.63 -1.86
C ALA A 114 -24.80 -0.06 -2.00
N VAL A 115 -25.61 -0.02 -0.94
CA VAL A 115 -26.97 -0.56 -0.93
C VAL A 115 -27.94 0.62 -0.87
N PRO A 116 -28.91 0.74 -1.79
CA PRO A 116 -29.94 1.77 -1.71
C PRO A 116 -30.66 1.72 -0.36
N ARG A 117 -30.99 2.88 0.23
CA ARG A 117 -31.58 2.97 1.58
C ARG A 117 -32.85 2.10 1.73
N ALA A 118 -33.67 2.00 0.69
CA ALA A 118 -34.87 1.16 0.65
C ALA A 118 -34.58 -0.34 0.84
N LEU A 119 -33.38 -0.80 0.47
CA LEU A 119 -32.95 -2.20 0.55
C LEU A 119 -32.02 -2.47 1.73
N ALA A 120 -31.72 -1.47 2.58
CA ALA A 120 -30.78 -1.61 3.69
C ALA A 120 -31.20 -2.70 4.69
N GLY A 121 -32.49 -2.75 5.06
CA GLY A 121 -33.03 -3.77 5.96
C GLY A 121 -32.92 -5.20 5.40
N PRO A 122 -33.45 -5.48 4.19
CA PRO A 122 -33.28 -6.77 3.52
C PRO A 122 -31.81 -7.18 3.33
N ALA A 123 -30.96 -6.26 2.87
CA ALA A 123 -29.53 -6.54 2.67
C ALA A 123 -28.81 -6.87 3.98
N ALA A 124 -29.16 -6.21 5.09
CA ALA A 124 -28.59 -6.52 6.41
C ALA A 124 -28.95 -7.94 6.87
N ARG A 125 -30.15 -8.44 6.57
CA ARG A 125 -30.53 -9.84 6.88
C ARG A 125 -29.74 -10.83 6.03
N VAL A 126 -29.60 -10.55 4.73
CA VAL A 126 -28.80 -11.38 3.82
C VAL A 126 -27.34 -11.41 4.26
N ALA A 127 -26.78 -10.26 4.65
CA ALA A 127 -25.39 -10.15 5.10
C ALA A 127 -25.07 -11.05 6.30
N ARG A 128 -26.02 -11.27 7.22
CA ARG A 128 -25.83 -12.17 8.38
C ARG A 128 -25.64 -13.64 7.96
N VAL A 129 -26.26 -14.05 6.86
CA VAL A 129 -26.22 -15.44 6.37
C VAL A 129 -25.12 -15.63 5.33
N LEU A 130 -24.98 -14.69 4.39
CA LEU A 130 -24.01 -14.71 3.28
C LEU A 130 -23.36 -13.31 3.11
N PRO A 131 -22.36 -12.97 3.94
CA PRO A 131 -21.67 -11.68 3.88
C PRO A 131 -21.07 -11.36 2.50
N GLU A 132 -20.65 -12.37 1.76
CA GLU A 132 -20.05 -12.25 0.43
C GLU A 132 -20.97 -11.49 -0.55
N LEU A 133 -22.30 -11.61 -0.44
CA LEU A 133 -23.24 -10.95 -1.36
C LEU A 133 -23.27 -9.42 -1.23
N VAL A 134 -22.93 -8.92 -0.04
CA VAL A 134 -22.94 -7.48 0.27
C VAL A 134 -21.54 -6.85 0.25
N HIS A 135 -20.48 -7.66 0.17
CA HIS A 135 -19.12 -7.17 0.02
C HIS A 135 -18.79 -6.84 -1.42
N ARG A 136 -17.94 -5.83 -1.60
CA ARG A 136 -17.52 -5.34 -2.92
C ARG A 136 -16.69 -6.39 -3.65
N TYR A 137 -15.84 -7.08 -2.88
CA TYR A 137 -15.00 -8.18 -3.32
C TYR A 137 -15.40 -9.47 -2.58
N PRO A 138 -16.40 -10.20 -3.11
CA PRO A 138 -16.89 -11.42 -2.48
C PRO A 138 -15.81 -12.51 -2.41
N THR A 139 -14.85 -12.51 -3.33
CA THR A 139 -13.80 -13.53 -3.39
C THR A 139 -12.41 -12.92 -3.49
N PHE A 140 -11.57 -13.17 -2.47
CA PHE A 140 -10.19 -12.69 -2.46
C PHE A 140 -9.40 -13.15 -3.69
N ARG A 141 -9.43 -14.46 -3.98
CA ARG A 141 -8.66 -15.05 -5.07
C ARG A 141 -9.08 -14.58 -6.47
N TYR A 142 -10.38 -14.39 -6.73
CA TYR A 142 -10.85 -14.08 -8.08
C TYR A 142 -11.07 -12.59 -8.34
N ASP A 143 -11.19 -11.77 -7.30
CA ASP A 143 -11.44 -10.34 -7.46
C ASP A 143 -10.24 -9.50 -7.03
N ILE A 144 -9.74 -9.71 -5.80
CA ILE A 144 -8.66 -8.92 -5.21
C ILE A 144 -7.31 -9.31 -5.81
N ALA A 145 -6.95 -10.59 -5.76
CA ALA A 145 -5.65 -11.07 -6.25
C ALA A 145 -5.53 -11.09 -7.80
N LEU A 146 -6.66 -11.09 -8.53
CA LEU A 146 -6.66 -10.94 -10.00
C LEU A 146 -6.70 -9.48 -10.45
N GLY A 147 -6.79 -8.52 -9.51
CA GLY A 147 -6.81 -7.09 -9.81
C GLY A 147 -8.05 -6.60 -10.54
N ARG A 148 -9.22 -7.22 -10.29
CA ARG A 148 -10.49 -6.82 -10.92
C ARG A 148 -11.10 -5.64 -10.17
N VAL A 149 -10.52 -4.45 -10.37
CA VAL A 149 -11.00 -3.21 -9.73
C VAL A 149 -12.48 -2.97 -10.08
N SER A 150 -13.33 -2.92 -9.05
CA SER A 150 -14.77 -2.70 -9.21
C SER A 150 -15.10 -1.28 -9.70
N ARG A 151 -16.28 -1.08 -10.31
CA ARG A 151 -16.75 0.26 -10.73
C ARG A 151 -16.80 1.26 -9.57
N GLY A 152 -17.30 0.82 -8.41
CA GLY A 152 -17.39 1.66 -7.21
C GLY A 152 -16.02 2.11 -6.70
N ASP A 153 -15.00 1.27 -6.85
CA ASP A 153 -13.63 1.65 -6.48
C ASP A 153 -12.96 2.58 -7.50
N ARG A 154 -13.37 2.57 -8.77
CA ARG A 154 -12.89 3.60 -9.72
C ARG A 154 -13.34 5.00 -9.32
N ALA A 155 -14.60 5.13 -8.87
CA ALA A 155 -15.10 6.40 -8.34
C ALA A 155 -14.36 6.81 -7.06
N LEU A 156 -14.05 5.84 -6.19
CA LEU A 156 -13.20 6.07 -5.01
C LEU A 156 -11.81 6.58 -5.38
N GLY A 157 -11.15 5.95 -6.37
CA GLY A 157 -9.85 6.38 -6.86
C GLY A 157 -9.85 7.82 -7.40
N ALA A 158 -10.87 8.19 -8.17
CA ALA A 158 -11.01 9.56 -8.67
C ALA A 158 -11.21 10.58 -7.52
N ALA A 159 -12.02 10.24 -6.52
CA ALA A 159 -12.21 11.10 -5.35
C ALA A 159 -10.93 11.24 -4.50
N LEU A 160 -10.15 10.16 -4.38
CA LEU A 160 -8.85 10.18 -3.71
C LEU A 160 -7.83 11.06 -4.46
N ALA A 161 -7.76 10.94 -5.79
CA ALA A 161 -6.88 11.77 -6.60
C ALA A 161 -7.19 13.26 -6.40
N ALA A 162 -8.48 13.64 -6.47
CA ALA A 162 -8.90 15.01 -6.21
C ALA A 162 -8.56 15.49 -4.79
N ARG A 163 -8.73 14.63 -3.76
CA ARG A 163 -8.40 14.97 -2.36
C ARG A 163 -6.90 15.19 -2.15
N LEU A 164 -6.05 14.47 -2.87
CA LEU A 164 -4.59 14.47 -2.68
C LEU A 164 -3.85 15.39 -3.65
N GLU A 165 -4.50 15.91 -4.69
CA GLU A 165 -3.90 16.71 -5.77
C GLU A 165 -2.94 17.80 -5.24
N ALA A 166 -3.39 18.65 -4.32
CA ALA A 166 -2.55 19.73 -3.79
C ALA A 166 -1.28 19.23 -3.09
N ARG A 167 -1.35 18.08 -2.41
CA ARG A 167 -0.19 17.47 -1.75
C ARG A 167 0.77 16.89 -2.79
N LEU A 168 0.25 16.15 -3.77
CA LEU A 168 1.04 15.45 -4.79
C LEU A 168 1.67 16.42 -5.80
N ALA A 169 0.96 17.48 -6.20
CA ALA A 169 1.48 18.52 -7.07
C ALA A 169 2.62 19.32 -6.43
N GLY A 170 2.62 19.43 -5.09
CA GLY A 170 3.65 20.10 -4.31
C GLY A 170 4.88 19.26 -3.98
N ALA A 171 4.92 17.97 -4.36
CA ALA A 171 6.05 17.08 -4.13
C ALA A 171 7.01 17.10 -5.34
N ASP A 172 8.32 16.96 -5.10
CA ASP A 172 9.31 16.79 -6.18
C ASP A 172 9.23 15.41 -6.82
N LEU A 173 9.00 14.41 -5.96
CA LEU A 173 8.85 13.00 -6.30
C LEU A 173 7.62 12.40 -5.59
N VAL A 174 6.88 11.57 -6.32
CA VAL A 174 5.74 10.80 -5.79
C VAL A 174 6.03 9.32 -5.98
N PHE A 175 6.25 8.60 -4.88
CA PHE A 175 6.44 7.16 -4.89
C PHE A 175 5.10 6.45 -4.80
N ALA A 176 4.83 5.51 -5.71
CA ALA A 176 3.58 4.76 -5.76
C ALA A 176 3.85 3.27 -6.04
N PRO A 177 2.96 2.35 -5.66
CA PRO A 177 3.13 0.93 -5.99
C PRO A 177 3.07 0.69 -7.49
N LEU A 178 3.91 -0.21 -8.00
CA LEU A 178 3.77 -0.73 -9.36
C LEU A 178 2.56 -1.66 -9.50
N GLY A 179 2.10 -2.27 -8.40
CA GLY A 179 0.98 -3.21 -8.36
C GLY A 179 1.39 -4.65 -8.69
N VAL A 180 2.63 -5.04 -8.38
CA VAL A 180 3.08 -6.44 -8.42
C VAL A 180 2.24 -7.27 -7.45
N GLY A 181 1.82 -8.48 -7.85
CA GLY A 181 0.81 -9.26 -7.13
C GLY A 181 -0.64 -8.86 -7.41
N ARG A 182 -0.87 -7.73 -8.12
CA ARG A 182 -2.17 -7.28 -8.66
C ARG A 182 -3.27 -7.03 -7.63
N HIS A 183 -2.93 -6.82 -6.36
CA HIS A 183 -3.92 -6.47 -5.34
C HIS A 183 -4.68 -5.18 -5.74
N VAL A 184 -6.01 -5.20 -5.68
CA VAL A 184 -6.84 -4.06 -6.14
C VAL A 184 -6.51 -2.74 -5.45
N ASP A 185 -6.15 -2.77 -4.16
CA ASP A 185 -5.73 -1.56 -3.43
C ASP A 185 -4.43 -0.97 -3.98
N HIS A 186 -3.43 -1.80 -4.31
CA HIS A 186 -2.19 -1.34 -4.93
C HIS A 186 -2.48 -0.75 -6.30
N LEU A 187 -3.34 -1.41 -7.09
CA LEU A 187 -3.73 -0.90 -8.41
C LEU A 187 -4.49 0.43 -8.33
N LEU A 188 -5.31 0.65 -7.30
CA LEU A 188 -5.97 1.93 -7.05
C LEU A 188 -4.94 2.99 -6.63
N THR A 189 -4.08 2.71 -5.67
CA THR A 189 -3.04 3.65 -5.22
C THR A 189 -2.07 4.00 -6.35
N ARG A 190 -1.74 3.05 -7.23
CA ARG A 190 -0.95 3.29 -8.46
C ARG A 190 -1.54 4.38 -9.35
N THR A 191 -2.87 4.45 -9.45
CA THR A 191 -3.53 5.45 -10.30
C THR A 191 -3.35 6.88 -9.79
N LEU A 192 -3.14 7.06 -8.48
CA LEU A 192 -2.85 8.36 -7.88
C LEU A 192 -1.48 8.88 -8.38
N GLY A 193 -0.46 8.02 -8.38
CA GLY A 193 0.85 8.34 -8.94
C GLY A 193 0.80 8.61 -10.45
N ALA A 194 -0.02 7.85 -11.19
CA ALA A 194 -0.18 8.04 -12.64
C ALA A 194 -0.72 9.43 -13.03
N GLY A 195 -1.39 10.14 -12.11
CA GLY A 195 -1.79 11.54 -12.30
C GLY A 195 -0.63 12.53 -12.40
N HIS A 196 0.58 12.13 -12.01
CA HIS A 196 1.77 12.98 -11.95
C HIS A 196 2.97 12.38 -12.73
N PRO A 197 2.85 12.14 -14.05
CA PRO A 197 3.84 11.39 -14.83
C PRO A 197 5.26 11.98 -14.82
N GLY A 198 5.41 13.30 -14.65
CA GLY A 198 6.71 13.96 -14.55
C GLY A 198 7.37 13.94 -13.16
N ARG A 199 6.75 13.27 -12.18
CA ARG A 199 7.18 13.21 -10.77
C ARG A 199 7.10 11.80 -10.19
N VAL A 200 6.30 10.92 -10.79
CA VAL A 200 6.02 9.59 -10.25
C VAL A 200 7.21 8.65 -10.42
N VAL A 201 7.48 7.89 -9.35
CA VAL A 201 8.40 6.77 -9.32
C VAL A 201 7.64 5.57 -8.76
N TYR A 202 7.52 4.49 -9.54
CA TYR A 202 6.82 3.29 -9.09
C TYR A 202 7.78 2.35 -8.36
N TYR A 203 7.49 1.99 -7.11
CA TYR A 203 8.27 0.97 -6.41
C TYR A 203 7.75 -0.45 -6.74
N SER A 204 8.67 -1.42 -6.80
CA SER A 204 8.35 -2.84 -6.88
C SER A 204 7.78 -3.31 -5.54
N ASP A 205 6.57 -3.89 -5.55
CA ASP A 205 5.85 -4.26 -4.33
C ASP A 205 6.51 -5.50 -3.68
N PHE A 206 7.25 -5.28 -2.59
CA PHE A 206 7.88 -6.34 -1.81
C PHE A 206 6.93 -6.83 -0.70
N PRO A 207 6.83 -8.14 -0.40
CA PRO A 207 7.60 -9.25 -0.98
C PRO A 207 6.96 -9.89 -2.21
N TYR A 208 5.88 -9.31 -2.75
CA TYR A 208 5.15 -9.89 -3.88
C TYR A 208 6.04 -10.08 -5.11
N ASP A 209 6.97 -9.16 -5.35
CA ASP A 209 7.96 -9.21 -6.43
C ASP A 209 8.97 -10.36 -6.37
N GLN A 210 9.03 -11.08 -5.24
CA GLN A 210 9.84 -12.30 -5.12
C GLN A 210 9.19 -13.50 -5.82
N SER A 211 7.88 -13.46 -6.07
CA SER A 211 7.11 -14.61 -6.57
C SER A 211 6.15 -14.26 -7.71
N HIS A 212 5.92 -12.97 -7.97
CA HIS A 212 4.98 -12.51 -8.99
C HIS A 212 5.69 -11.70 -10.08
N ALA A 213 5.25 -11.89 -11.31
CA ALA A 213 5.70 -11.08 -12.44
C ALA A 213 5.16 -9.65 -12.37
N ARG A 214 5.93 -8.73 -12.92
CA ARG A 214 5.57 -7.32 -13.08
C ARG A 214 4.62 -7.14 -14.28
N ASP A 215 3.87 -6.05 -14.29
CA ASP A 215 3.00 -5.68 -15.40
C ASP A 215 3.84 -5.05 -16.54
N GLU A 216 4.44 -5.90 -17.37
CA GLU A 216 5.32 -5.47 -18.48
C GLU A 216 4.59 -4.58 -19.50
N ASP A 217 3.29 -4.77 -19.69
CA ASP A 217 2.48 -3.92 -20.57
C ASP A 217 2.31 -2.52 -19.99
N PHE A 218 2.16 -2.40 -18.67
CA PHE A 218 2.15 -1.10 -18.00
C PHE A 218 3.51 -0.40 -18.12
N LEU A 219 4.62 -1.11 -17.89
CA LEU A 219 5.97 -0.55 -18.02
C LEU A 219 6.23 -0.03 -19.43
N ARG A 220 5.97 -0.83 -20.47
CA ARG A 220 6.18 -0.43 -21.87
C ARG A 220 5.31 0.76 -22.27
N ARG A 221 4.01 0.76 -21.92
CA ARG A 221 3.08 1.85 -22.28
C ARG A 221 3.46 3.19 -21.67
N HIS A 222 4.11 3.20 -20.51
CA HIS A 222 4.52 4.43 -19.82
C HIS A 222 6.02 4.72 -19.97
N GLY A 223 6.74 3.93 -20.78
CA GLY A 223 8.19 4.12 -21.02
C GLY A 223 9.06 3.95 -19.78
N LEU A 224 8.60 3.19 -18.78
CA LEU A 224 9.25 3.12 -17.48
C LEU A 224 10.52 2.26 -17.52
N ARG A 225 11.59 2.74 -16.90
CA ARG A 225 12.88 2.06 -16.78
C ARG A 225 13.18 1.74 -15.33
N ALA A 226 13.78 0.57 -15.12
CA ALA A 226 14.17 0.12 -13.79
C ALA A 226 15.36 0.92 -13.26
N TRP A 227 15.30 1.28 -11.98
CA TRP A 227 16.39 1.80 -11.19
C TRP A 227 16.49 0.98 -9.89
N ARG A 228 17.70 0.62 -9.50
CA ARG A 228 17.95 -0.24 -8.35
C ARG A 228 18.64 0.55 -7.25
N HIS A 229 18.10 0.47 -6.04
CA HIS A 229 18.72 0.99 -4.83
C HIS A 229 19.20 -0.17 -3.98
N ASP A 230 20.47 -0.15 -3.62
CA ASP A 230 21.10 -1.21 -2.83
C ASP A 230 22.16 -0.59 -1.93
N GLU A 231 21.89 -0.59 -0.62
CA GLU A 231 22.82 -0.13 0.42
C GLU A 231 23.67 -1.28 0.98
N GLY A 232 23.78 -2.38 0.22
CA GLY A 232 24.52 -3.56 0.63
C GLY A 232 23.87 -4.34 1.77
N PRO A 233 24.61 -5.29 2.39
CA PRO A 233 24.05 -6.18 3.41
C PRO A 233 23.50 -5.44 4.64
N GLU A 234 24.20 -4.40 5.11
CA GLU A 234 23.79 -3.62 6.28
C GLU A 234 22.47 -2.89 6.03
N GLY A 235 22.31 -2.25 4.87
CA GLY A 235 21.07 -1.54 4.57
C GLY A 235 19.87 -2.45 4.36
N ARG A 236 20.11 -3.66 3.80
CA ARG A 236 19.08 -4.72 3.71
C ARG A 236 18.71 -5.28 5.09
N ALA A 237 19.67 -5.42 6.00
CA ALA A 237 19.40 -5.85 7.38
C ALA A 237 18.58 -4.79 8.13
N ALA A 238 18.99 -3.52 8.05
CA ALA A 238 18.25 -2.42 8.65
C ALA A 238 16.82 -2.29 8.08
N LYS A 239 16.63 -2.56 6.78
CA LYS A 239 15.28 -2.65 6.19
C LYS A 239 14.47 -3.80 6.80
N ALA A 240 15.08 -4.97 6.98
CA ALA A 240 14.42 -6.10 7.62
C ALA A 240 13.98 -5.76 9.06
N ASP A 241 14.77 -4.97 9.80
CA ASP A 241 14.39 -4.52 11.15
C ASP A 241 13.18 -3.56 11.11
N LEU A 242 13.10 -2.66 10.13
CA LEU A 242 11.91 -1.83 9.92
C LEU A 242 10.67 -2.70 9.65
N ILE A 243 10.81 -3.71 8.78
CA ILE A 243 9.72 -4.64 8.44
C ILE A 243 9.24 -5.41 9.69
N ARG A 244 10.15 -5.81 10.59
CA ARG A 244 9.79 -6.46 11.87
C ARG A 244 8.96 -5.56 12.79
N GLY A 245 9.02 -4.24 12.62
CA GLY A 245 8.17 -3.30 13.36
C GLY A 245 6.67 -3.47 13.07
N TYR A 246 6.31 -4.09 11.94
CA TYR A 246 4.93 -4.42 11.59
C TYR A 246 4.57 -5.84 12.07
N ALA A 247 4.60 -6.07 13.38
CA ALA A 247 4.47 -7.40 13.97
C ALA A 247 3.19 -8.14 13.54
N THR A 248 2.06 -7.43 13.44
CA THR A 248 0.78 -8.02 12.98
C THR A 248 0.84 -8.56 11.54
N GLN A 249 1.80 -8.11 10.72
CA GLN A 249 1.94 -8.47 9.31
C GLN A 249 3.17 -9.34 9.04
N ALA A 250 4.27 -9.10 9.74
CA ALA A 250 5.56 -9.73 9.47
C ALA A 250 5.50 -11.26 9.53
N ASP A 251 4.88 -11.84 10.56
CA ASP A 251 4.75 -13.30 10.70
C ASP A 251 3.88 -13.91 9.58
N ALA A 252 2.82 -13.21 9.18
CA ALA A 252 1.92 -13.65 8.13
C ALA A 252 2.59 -13.59 6.74
N LEU A 253 3.41 -12.58 6.50
CA LEU A 253 4.15 -12.39 5.25
C LEU A 253 5.39 -13.28 5.16
N PHE A 254 6.05 -13.53 6.29
CA PHE A 254 7.31 -14.28 6.39
C PHE A 254 7.17 -15.43 7.40
N PRO A 255 6.38 -16.48 7.09
CA PRO A 255 6.08 -17.56 8.03
C PRO A 255 7.30 -18.38 8.48
N SER A 256 8.42 -18.30 7.76
CA SER A 256 9.70 -18.89 8.18
C SER A 256 10.47 -18.03 9.19
N GLY A 257 10.01 -16.82 9.48
CA GLY A 257 10.73 -15.77 10.23
C GLY A 257 11.87 -15.11 9.44
N VAL A 258 12.13 -15.56 8.21
CA VAL A 258 13.21 -15.03 7.37
C VAL A 258 12.66 -14.03 6.37
N ILE A 259 13.04 -12.76 6.54
CA ILE A 259 12.76 -11.68 5.58
C ILE A 259 13.84 -11.73 4.49
N PRO A 260 13.47 -11.91 3.20
CA PRO A 260 14.43 -11.94 2.11
C PRO A 260 15.28 -10.66 2.03
N ALA A 261 16.61 -10.81 1.99
CA ALA A 261 17.54 -9.70 1.83
C ALA A 261 17.64 -9.27 0.35
N ALA A 262 16.60 -8.59 -0.14
CA ALA A 262 16.50 -8.09 -1.50
C ALA A 262 16.75 -6.57 -1.58
N PRO A 263 17.41 -6.09 -2.64
CA PRO A 263 17.49 -4.67 -2.93
C PRO A 263 16.18 -4.13 -3.49
N GLU A 264 16.02 -2.81 -3.39
CA GLU A 264 14.81 -2.13 -3.80
C GLU A 264 14.87 -1.80 -5.29
N THR A 265 13.75 -2.00 -5.98
CA THR A 265 13.63 -1.70 -7.41
C THR A 265 12.52 -0.69 -7.62
N TYR A 266 12.82 0.33 -8.42
CA TYR A 266 11.93 1.43 -8.76
C TYR A 266 11.82 1.58 -10.28
N PHE A 267 10.78 2.25 -10.75
CA PHE A 267 10.48 2.42 -12.17
C PHE A 267 10.00 3.85 -12.46
N ALA A 268 10.66 4.52 -13.40
CA ALA A 268 10.31 5.88 -13.81
C ALA A 268 10.62 6.10 -15.30
N ALA A 269 9.95 7.07 -15.91
CA ALA A 269 10.12 7.43 -17.33
C ALA A 269 11.43 8.19 -17.59
#